data_AF-A0A932YRW8-F1
#
_entry.id   AF-A0A932YRW8-F1
#
_cell.length_a   1.000
_cell.length_b   1.000
_cell.length_c   1.000
_cell.angle_alpha   90.00
_cell.angle_beta   90.00
_cell.angle_gamma   90.00
#
_symmetry.space_group_name_H-M   'P 1'
#
loop_
_entity.id
_entity.type
_entity.pdbx_description
1 polymer ?
#
loop_
_entity_poly.entity_id
_entity_poly.type
_entity_poly.pdbx_seq_one_letter_code
_entity_poly.pdbx_strand_id
1 'polypeptide(L)'
;MGVLLSGLFLLLTGLFATAALVAVFMKLRQTSEGFALWALVLGLAGAVGMAIHGGYDLANAVNPPGVNTPSLASLPSQIDPRGLLSFGVGGIALFTVSWLMGKNKFFPKNLSYLGYTSAVLLVILYLGRMILLDPSNPIIAYSALINGFLVNPAWYIWLGLVLLRHERHG
;
A
#
# COMPACT_ATOMS: atom_id res chain seq x y z
N MET A 1 -17.21 -7.11 -12.25
CA MET A 1 -15.78 -7.45 -12.46
C MET A 1 -14.82 -6.48 -11.77
N GLY A 2 -15.05 -5.16 -11.78
CA GLY A 2 -14.14 -4.19 -11.14
C GLY A 2 -13.79 -4.49 -9.68
N VAL A 3 -14.80 -4.66 -8.81
CA VAL A 3 -14.60 -4.96 -7.36
C VAL A 3 -13.87 -6.28 -7.13
N LEU A 4 -14.15 -7.29 -7.95
CA LEU A 4 -13.50 -8.60 -7.87
C LEU A 4 -12.01 -8.49 -8.16
N LEU A 5 -11.64 -7.82 -9.26
CA LEU A 5 -10.24 -7.65 -9.65
C LEU A 5 -9.49 -6.73 -8.69
N SER A 6 -10.11 -5.63 -8.24
CA SER A 6 -9.48 -4.75 -7.26
C SER A 6 -9.24 -5.44 -5.93
N GLY A 7 -10.22 -6.23 -5.44
CA GLY A 7 -10.07 -7.01 -4.22
C GLY A 7 -8.95 -8.04 -4.33
N LEU A 8 -8.88 -8.77 -5.45
CA LEU A 8 -7.81 -9.73 -5.72
C LEU A 8 -6.43 -9.04 -5.78
N PHE A 9 -6.31 -7.91 -6.47
CA PHE A 9 -5.04 -7.20 -6.57
C PHE A 9 -4.58 -6.64 -5.22
N LEU A 10 -5.48 -6.05 -4.41
CA LEU A 10 -5.14 -5.62 -3.05
C LEU A 10 -4.69 -6.80 -2.18
N LEU A 11 -5.39 -7.94 -2.28
CA LEU A 11 -5.03 -9.16 -1.55
C LEU A 11 -3.59 -9.60 -1.87
N LEU A 12 -3.30 -9.78 -3.16
CA LEU A 12 -2.00 -10.24 -3.62
C LEU A 12 -0.89 -9.22 -3.33
N THR A 13 -1.14 -7.93 -3.56
CA THR A 13 -0.18 -6.87 -3.25
C THR A 13 0.15 -6.86 -1.77
N GLY A 14 -0.84 -6.96 -0.88
CA GLY A 14 -0.61 -7.04 0.56
C GLY A 14 0.28 -8.22 0.95
N LEU A 15 0.01 -9.41 0.40
CA LEU A 15 0.80 -10.60 0.69
C LEU A 15 2.25 -10.48 0.17
N PHE A 16 2.43 -10.09 -1.09
CA PHE A 16 3.77 -10.02 -1.71
C PHE A 16 4.60 -8.83 -1.24
N ALA A 17 3.96 -7.74 -0.77
CA ALA A 17 4.67 -6.59 -0.22
C ALA A 17 5.51 -6.95 1.01
N THR A 18 5.13 -7.97 1.78
CA THR A 18 5.86 -8.37 3.00
C THR A 18 7.31 -8.73 2.72
N ALA A 19 7.59 -9.50 1.67
CA ALA A 19 8.95 -9.88 1.28
C ALA A 19 9.77 -8.66 0.84
N ALA A 20 9.18 -7.76 0.06
CA ALA A 20 9.84 -6.53 -0.38
C ALA A 20 10.19 -5.61 0.80
N LEU A 21 9.30 -5.49 1.78
CA LEU A 21 9.53 -4.70 2.99
C LEU A 21 10.70 -5.23 3.81
N VAL A 22 10.82 -6.56 3.97
CA VAL A 22 11.97 -7.18 4.65
C VAL A 22 13.27 -6.89 3.89
N ALA A 23 13.28 -7.04 2.55
CA ALA A 23 14.45 -6.76 1.74
C ALA A 23 14.91 -5.29 1.85
N VAL A 24 13.96 -4.36 1.83
CA VAL A 24 14.23 -2.93 1.99
C VAL A 24 14.76 -2.62 3.39
N PHE A 25 14.16 -3.20 4.43
CA PHE A 25 14.64 -3.06 5.81
C PHE A 25 16.12 -3.45 5.94
N MET A 26 16.51 -4.59 5.37
CA MET A 26 17.89 -5.07 5.44
C MET A 26 18.92 -4.10 4.84
N LYS A 27 18.51 -3.29 3.86
CA LYS A 27 19.35 -2.24 3.27
C LYS A 27 19.28 -0.92 4.06
N LEU A 28 18.10 -0.54 4.56
CA LEU A 28 17.89 0.75 5.22
C LEU A 28 18.31 0.77 6.70
N ARG A 29 18.42 -0.39 7.37
CA ARG A 29 18.85 -0.46 8.77
C ARG A 29 20.23 0.16 9.02
N GLN A 30 21.10 0.16 8.01
CA GLN A 30 22.43 0.80 8.07
C GLN A 30 22.36 2.33 8.08
N THR A 31 21.25 2.92 7.62
CA THR A 31 21.03 4.37 7.63
C THR A 31 20.43 4.84 8.94
N SER A 32 19.43 4.12 9.45
CA SER A 32 18.87 4.34 10.79
C SER A 32 18.07 3.11 11.19
N GLU A 33 18.60 2.32 12.12
CA GLU A 33 18.00 1.05 12.51
C GLU A 33 16.61 1.22 13.13
N GLY A 34 16.45 2.16 14.07
CA GLY A 34 15.17 2.40 14.75
C GLY A 34 14.05 2.81 13.79
N PHE A 35 14.30 3.77 12.89
CA PHE A 35 13.31 4.17 11.90
C PHE A 35 13.06 3.10 10.84
N ALA A 36 14.09 2.32 10.46
CA ALA A 36 13.92 1.21 9.53
C ALA A 36 13.03 0.11 10.14
N LEU A 37 13.25 -0.25 11.41
CA LEU A 37 12.42 -1.23 12.11
C LEU A 37 10.98 -0.71 12.29
N TRP A 38 10.81 0.55 12.68
CA TRP A 38 9.49 1.15 12.80
C TRP A 38 8.74 1.15 11.46
N ALA A 39 9.42 1.53 10.38
CA ALA A 39 8.86 1.47 9.03
C ALA A 39 8.52 0.04 8.60
N LEU A 40 9.32 -0.96 8.97
CA LEU A 40 9.03 -2.37 8.70
C LEU A 40 7.77 -2.82 9.45
N VAL A 41 7.66 -2.54 10.75
CA VAL A 41 6.50 -2.95 11.56
C VAL A 41 5.22 -2.32 11.03
N LEU A 42 5.22 -1.01 10.78
CA LEU A 42 4.08 -0.33 10.17
C LEU A 42 3.79 -0.82 8.76
N GLY A 43 4.83 -1.08 7.97
CA GLY A 43 4.72 -1.60 6.61
C GLY A 43 4.07 -2.98 6.58
N LEU A 44 4.48 -3.89 7.47
CA LEU A 44 3.88 -5.21 7.61
C LEU A 44 2.43 -5.11 8.08
N ALA A 45 2.14 -4.25 9.06
CA ALA A 45 0.77 -4.00 9.50
C ALA A 45 -0.11 -3.46 8.36
N GLY A 46 0.40 -2.51 7.57
CA GLY A 46 -0.30 -1.97 6.40
C GLY A 46 -0.48 -2.99 5.27
N ALA A 47 0.53 -3.83 5.03
CA ALA A 47 0.48 -4.91 4.03
C ALA A 47 -0.55 -5.99 4.41
N VAL A 48 -0.59 -6.38 5.70
CA VAL A 48 -1.62 -7.26 6.23
C VAL A 48 -2.99 -6.60 6.16
N GLY A 49 -3.09 -5.31 6.50
CA GLY A 49 -4.31 -4.51 6.33
C GLY A 49 -4.82 -4.57 4.89
N MET A 50 -3.92 -4.40 3.92
CA MET A 50 -4.26 -4.45 2.49
C MET A 50 -4.73 -5.83 2.04
N ALA A 51 -4.09 -6.89 2.56
CA ALA A 51 -4.52 -8.26 2.31
C ALA A 51 -5.94 -8.50 2.86
N ILE A 52 -6.21 -8.02 4.07
CA ILE A 52 -7.52 -8.08 4.72
C ILE A 52 -8.56 -7.28 3.92
N HIS A 53 -8.24 -6.05 3.51
CA HIS A 53 -9.14 -5.18 2.74
C HIS A 53 -9.51 -5.83 1.40
N GLY A 54 -8.50 -6.30 0.67
CA GLY A 54 -8.70 -6.99 -0.60
C GLY A 54 -9.48 -8.30 -0.44
N GLY A 55 -9.18 -9.07 0.61
CA GLY A 55 -9.90 -10.29 0.93
C GLY A 55 -11.37 -10.04 1.30
N TYR A 56 -11.66 -8.97 2.04
CA TYR A 56 -13.02 -8.57 2.36
C TYR A 56 -13.82 -8.19 1.09
N ASP A 57 -13.24 -7.33 0.24
CA ASP A 57 -13.87 -6.93 -1.02
C ASP A 57 -14.08 -8.12 -1.96
N LEU A 58 -13.07 -9.00 -2.07
CA LEU A 58 -13.13 -10.20 -2.89
C LEU A 58 -14.19 -11.19 -2.39
N ALA A 59 -14.27 -11.43 -1.08
CA ALA A 59 -15.25 -12.34 -0.49
C ALA A 59 -16.68 -11.87 -0.79
N ASN A 60 -16.96 -10.58 -0.59
CA ASN A 60 -18.27 -9.99 -0.87
C ASN A 60 -18.59 -9.94 -2.38
N ALA A 61 -17.59 -9.86 -3.25
CA ALA A 61 -17.79 -9.92 -4.69
C ALA A 61 -18.09 -11.34 -5.20
N VAL A 62 -17.50 -12.37 -4.57
CA VAL A 62 -17.72 -13.78 -4.94
C VAL A 62 -19.03 -14.31 -4.36
N ASN A 63 -19.30 -14.01 -3.09
CA ASN A 63 -20.53 -14.39 -2.40
C ASN A 63 -21.18 -13.15 -1.74
N PRO A 64 -22.04 -12.43 -2.48
CA PRO A 64 -22.74 -11.27 -1.94
C PRO A 64 -23.62 -11.65 -0.73
N PRO A 65 -23.75 -10.77 0.28
CA PRO A 65 -24.66 -10.99 1.40
C PRO A 65 -26.10 -11.24 0.92
N GLY A 66 -26.80 -12.20 1.54
CA GLY A 66 -28.16 -12.58 1.15
C GLY A 66 -29.21 -11.47 1.33
N VAL A 67 -28.90 -10.43 2.11
CA VAL A 67 -29.69 -9.21 2.22
C VAL A 67 -28.89 -8.06 1.60
N ASN A 68 -29.30 -7.67 0.38
CA ASN A 68 -28.71 -6.52 -0.33
C ASN A 68 -29.29 -5.21 0.19
N THR A 69 -28.90 -4.80 1.39
CA THR A 69 -29.13 -3.43 1.86
C THR A 69 -27.92 -2.57 1.50
N PRO A 70 -28.08 -1.54 0.64
CA PRO A 70 -26.97 -0.69 0.21
C PRO A 70 -26.17 -0.07 1.37
N SER A 71 -26.84 0.16 2.51
CA SER A 71 -26.21 0.68 3.73
C SER A 71 -25.23 -0.31 4.37
N LEU A 72 -25.51 -1.61 4.39
CA LEU A 72 -24.64 -2.62 5.00
C LEU A 72 -23.37 -2.85 4.16
N ALA A 73 -23.48 -2.82 2.82
CA ALA A 73 -22.32 -2.92 1.92
C ALA A 73 -21.37 -1.72 2.03
N SER A 74 -21.83 -0.59 2.58
CA SER A 74 -21.04 0.63 2.76
C SER A 74 -20.39 0.77 4.14
N LEU A 75 -20.60 -0.20 5.03
CA LEU A 75 -20.05 -0.16 6.38
C LEU A 75 -18.53 -0.29 6.37
N PRO A 76 -17.81 0.45 7.23
CA PRO A 76 -16.39 0.20 7.45
C PRO A 76 -16.12 -1.21 7.98
N SER A 77 -15.06 -1.85 7.49
CA SER A 77 -14.53 -3.08 8.11
C SER A 77 -14.15 -2.82 9.58
N GLN A 78 -14.36 -3.81 10.44
CA GLN A 78 -14.02 -3.72 11.87
C GLN A 78 -12.50 -3.70 12.12
N ILE A 79 -11.73 -4.27 11.20
CA ILE A 79 -10.28 -4.47 11.33
C ILE A 79 -9.48 -3.54 10.40
N ASP A 80 -10.08 -3.07 9.31
CA ASP A 80 -9.48 -2.08 8.42
C ASP A 80 -10.52 -1.00 8.01
N PRO A 81 -11.01 -0.20 8.98
CA PRO A 81 -12.09 0.75 8.73
C PRO A 81 -11.66 1.77 7.68
N ARG A 82 -12.37 1.78 6.55
CA ARG A 82 -12.11 2.65 5.39
C ARG A 82 -10.67 2.57 4.83
N GLY A 83 -9.90 1.54 5.17
CA GLY A 83 -8.50 1.43 4.75
C GLY A 83 -7.48 2.05 5.71
N LEU A 84 -7.80 2.18 7.01
CA LEU A 84 -6.87 2.72 8.01
C LEU A 84 -5.51 2.01 8.02
N LEU A 85 -5.49 0.68 8.10
CA LEU A 85 -4.26 -0.09 8.04
C LEU A 85 -3.69 -0.05 6.62
N SER A 86 -4.52 -0.38 5.63
CA SER A 86 -4.12 -0.51 4.23
C SER A 86 -3.44 0.73 3.66
N PHE A 87 -4.06 1.90 3.88
CA PHE A 87 -3.69 3.15 3.23
C PHE A 87 -3.12 4.16 4.21
N GLY A 88 -3.70 4.29 5.41
CA GLY A 88 -3.20 5.20 6.44
C GLY A 88 -1.84 4.77 6.98
N VAL A 89 -1.81 3.61 7.66
CA VAL A 89 -0.59 3.04 8.23
C VAL A 89 0.41 2.65 7.13
N GLY A 90 -0.06 2.03 6.05
CA GLY A 90 0.76 1.73 4.87
C GLY A 90 1.41 2.98 4.26
N GLY A 91 0.68 4.10 4.18
CA GLY A 91 1.19 5.38 3.70
C GLY A 91 2.29 5.96 4.60
N ILE A 92 2.10 5.92 5.92
CA ILE A 92 3.13 6.38 6.89
C ILE A 92 4.40 5.52 6.79
N ALA A 93 4.24 4.21 6.68
CA ALA A 93 5.36 3.29 6.48
C ALA A 93 6.13 3.62 5.20
N LEU A 94 5.42 3.77 4.08
CA LEU A 94 6.03 4.06 2.79
C LEU A 94 6.69 5.44 2.74
N PHE A 95 6.11 6.44 3.40
CA PHE A 95 6.74 7.75 3.58
C PHE A 95 8.09 7.62 4.29
N THR A 96 8.12 6.84 5.37
CA THR A 96 9.34 6.63 6.18
C THR A 96 10.40 5.85 5.40
N VAL A 97 9.99 4.79 4.68
CA VAL A 97 10.86 4.06 3.76
C VAL A 97 11.45 5.01 2.72
N SER A 98 10.62 5.81 2.06
CA SER A 98 11.04 6.75 1.01
C SER A 98 12.02 7.79 1.55
N TRP A 99 11.78 8.30 2.75
CA TRP A 99 12.68 9.21 3.44
C TRP A 99 14.05 8.60 3.72
N LEU A 100 14.09 7.37 4.24
CA LEU A 100 15.33 6.66 4.49
C LEU A 100 16.06 6.31 3.18
N MET A 101 15.33 5.92 2.12
CA MET A 101 15.91 5.70 0.78
C MET A 101 16.59 6.96 0.26
N GLY A 102 15.99 8.14 0.44
CA GLY A 102 16.58 9.41 0.00
C GLY A 102 17.89 9.78 0.72
N LYS A 103 18.12 9.20 1.90
CA LYS A 103 19.35 9.36 2.69
C LYS A 103 20.41 8.28 2.41
N ASN A 104 20.04 7.22 1.68
CA ASN A 104 20.89 6.07 1.45
C ASN A 104 21.42 6.07 0.01
N LYS A 105 22.74 5.98 -0.19
CA LYS A 105 23.37 5.98 -1.52
C LYS A 105 23.07 4.73 -2.36
N PHE A 106 22.60 3.66 -1.74
CA PHE A 106 22.18 2.43 -2.42
C PHE A 106 20.97 2.65 -3.33
N PHE A 107 20.06 3.55 -2.95
CA PHE A 107 18.82 3.78 -3.69
C PHE A 107 18.90 5.06 -4.54
N PRO A 108 18.38 5.05 -5.78
CA PRO A 108 18.29 6.26 -6.58
C PRO A 108 17.26 7.23 -5.97
N LYS A 109 17.59 8.53 -5.94
CA LYS A 109 16.71 9.57 -5.36
C LYS A 109 15.31 9.61 -5.99
N ASN A 110 15.22 9.33 -7.29
CA ASN A 110 13.95 9.31 -8.00
C ASN A 110 13.01 8.20 -7.52
N LEU A 111 13.55 7.06 -7.06
CA LEU A 111 12.75 5.99 -6.47
C LEU A 111 12.19 6.40 -5.11
N SER A 112 12.94 7.19 -4.34
CA SER A 112 12.45 7.82 -3.10
C SER A 112 11.30 8.80 -3.40
N TYR A 113 11.42 9.68 -4.40
CA TYR A 113 10.32 10.59 -4.78
C TYR A 113 9.07 9.86 -5.26
N LEU A 114 9.23 8.77 -6.01
CA LEU A 114 8.11 7.95 -6.43
C LEU A 114 7.42 7.28 -5.23
N GLY A 115 8.19 6.84 -4.24
CA GLY A 115 7.66 6.30 -3.00
C GLY A 115 6.91 7.35 -2.16
N TYR A 116 7.43 8.58 -2.07
CA TYR A 116 6.72 9.70 -1.45
C TYR A 116 5.39 10.00 -2.16
N THR A 117 5.38 9.98 -3.49
CA THR A 117 4.17 10.18 -4.28
C THR A 117 3.13 9.11 -3.94
N SER A 118 3.54 7.84 -3.88
CA SER A 118 2.65 6.74 -3.50
C SER A 118 2.13 6.91 -2.06
N ALA A 119 3.01 7.27 -1.11
CA ALA A 119 2.62 7.49 0.28
C ALA A 119 1.56 8.59 0.43
N VAL A 120 1.72 9.71 -0.29
CA VAL A 120 0.73 10.81 -0.29
C VAL A 120 -0.59 10.35 -0.88
N LEU A 121 -0.58 9.62 -2.00
CA LEU A 121 -1.80 9.09 -2.62
C LEU A 121 -2.53 8.11 -1.70
N LEU A 122 -1.80 7.28 -0.94
CA LEU A 122 -2.39 6.38 0.06
C LEU A 122 -3.04 7.17 1.21
N VAL A 123 -2.40 8.22 1.72
CA VAL A 123 -2.99 9.06 2.77
C VAL A 123 -4.23 9.80 2.25
N ILE A 124 -4.20 10.32 1.02
CA ILE A 124 -5.37 10.93 0.36
C ILE A 124 -6.50 9.92 0.22
N LEU A 125 -6.20 8.66 -0.16
CA LEU A 125 -7.20 7.60 -0.23
C LEU A 125 -7.86 7.32 1.11
N TYR A 126 -7.06 7.19 2.17
CA TYR A 126 -7.59 6.97 3.52
C TYR A 126 -8.50 8.13 3.96
N LEU A 127 -8.01 9.37 3.88
CA LEU A 127 -8.76 10.55 4.30
C LEU A 127 -10.00 10.76 3.42
N GLY A 128 -9.87 10.56 2.11
CA GLY A 128 -10.98 10.59 1.17
C GLY A 128 -12.07 9.62 1.56
N ARG A 129 -11.74 8.34 1.81
CA ARG A 129 -12.73 7.33 2.24
C ARG A 129 -13.29 7.56 3.64
N MET A 130 -12.61 8.31 4.48
CA MET A 130 -13.09 8.68 5.83
C MET A 130 -14.06 9.86 5.80
N ILE A 131 -13.81 10.86 4.95
CA ILE A 131 -14.53 12.13 4.94
C ILE A 131 -15.62 12.15 3.86
N LEU A 132 -15.32 11.58 2.69
CA LEU A 132 -16.22 11.53 1.54
C LEU A 132 -16.87 10.13 1.52
N LEU A 133 -18.18 10.08 1.78
CA LEU A 133 -18.91 8.82 1.90
C LEU A 133 -19.20 8.14 0.55
N ASP A 134 -19.11 8.88 -0.56
CA ASP A 134 -19.25 8.34 -1.91
C ASP A 134 -17.88 7.86 -2.44
N PRO A 135 -17.68 6.53 -2.61
CA PRO A 135 -16.43 5.99 -3.13
C PRO A 135 -16.17 6.34 -4.60
N SER A 136 -17.20 6.79 -5.33
CA SER A 136 -17.09 7.24 -6.74
C SER A 136 -16.56 8.66 -6.84
N ASN A 137 -16.35 9.35 -5.71
CA ASN A 137 -15.79 10.69 -5.70
C ASN A 137 -14.46 10.72 -6.49
N PRO A 138 -14.27 11.66 -7.43
CA PRO A 138 -13.07 11.72 -8.27
C PRO A 138 -11.76 11.73 -7.50
N ILE A 139 -11.71 12.35 -6.31
CA ILE A 139 -10.50 12.37 -5.46
C ILE A 139 -10.11 10.95 -5.04
N ILE A 140 -11.08 10.12 -4.65
CA ILE A 140 -10.85 8.73 -4.26
C ILE A 140 -10.52 7.89 -5.50
N ALA A 141 -11.34 7.99 -6.55
CA ALA A 141 -11.20 7.18 -7.76
C ALA A 141 -9.85 7.45 -8.47
N TYR A 142 -9.47 8.71 -8.68
CA TYR A 142 -8.22 9.04 -9.34
C TYR A 142 -7.00 8.69 -8.49
N SER A 143 -7.05 8.91 -7.17
CA SER A 143 -5.94 8.51 -6.29
C SER A 143 -5.73 6.99 -6.32
N ALA A 144 -6.82 6.22 -6.33
CA ALA A 144 -6.77 4.76 -6.41
C ALA A 144 -6.21 4.28 -7.75
N LEU A 145 -6.68 4.85 -8.86
CA LEU A 145 -6.24 4.49 -10.20
C LEU A 145 -4.77 4.84 -10.43
N ILE A 146 -4.38 6.08 -10.12
CA ILE A 146 -3.00 6.55 -10.31
C ILE A 146 -2.05 5.75 -9.43
N ASN A 147 -2.39 5.54 -8.16
CA ASN A 147 -1.52 4.79 -7.27
C ASN A 147 -1.46 3.31 -7.66
N GLY A 148 -2.61 2.66 -7.84
CA GLY A 148 -2.71 1.22 -8.06
C GLY A 148 -2.19 0.74 -9.41
N PHE A 149 -2.29 1.54 -10.47
CA PHE A 149 -1.91 1.11 -11.82
C PHE A 149 -0.64 1.77 -12.36
N LEU A 150 -0.22 2.92 -11.82
CA LEU A 150 0.94 3.65 -12.33
C LEU A 150 2.05 3.73 -11.28
N VAL A 151 1.80 4.44 -10.19
CA VAL A 151 2.86 4.82 -9.24
C VAL A 151 3.39 3.60 -8.48
N ASN A 152 2.50 2.80 -7.89
CA ASN A 152 2.88 1.68 -7.05
C ASN A 152 3.52 0.53 -7.85
N PRO A 153 2.96 0.09 -9.02
CA PRO A 153 3.64 -0.88 -9.88
C PRO A 153 5.02 -0.41 -10.34
N ALA A 154 5.14 0.85 -10.80
CA ALA A 154 6.43 1.41 -11.21
C ALA A 154 7.45 1.40 -10.06
N TRP A 155 7.00 1.70 -8.84
CA TRP A 155 7.85 1.69 -7.65
C TRP A 155 8.35 0.28 -7.32
N TYR A 156 7.47 -0.72 -7.25
CA TYR A 156 7.88 -2.10 -6.95
C TYR A 156 8.76 -2.72 -8.03
N ILE A 157 8.44 -2.49 -9.32
CA ILE A 157 9.27 -2.96 -10.43
C ILE A 157 10.68 -2.35 -10.33
N TRP A 158 10.78 -1.04 -10.16
CA TRP A 158 12.07 -0.37 -10.06
C TRP A 158 12.84 -0.79 -8.81
N LEU A 159 12.17 -0.91 -7.66
CA LEU A 159 12.79 -1.43 -6.45
C LEU A 159 13.39 -2.83 -6.68
N GLY A 160 12.62 -3.74 -7.29
CA GLY A 160 13.11 -5.08 -7.63
C GLY A 160 14.34 -5.04 -8.52
N LEU A 161 14.36 -4.19 -9.55
CA LEU A 161 15.52 -4.00 -10.42
C LEU A 161 16.75 -3.47 -9.67
N VAL A 162 16.57 -2.54 -8.72
CA VAL A 162 17.67 -2.02 -7.89
C VAL A 162 18.26 -3.12 -7.00
N LEU A 163 17.41 -3.92 -6.36
CA LEU A 163 17.85 -5.02 -5.51
C LEU A 163 18.58 -6.11 -6.32
N LEU A 164 18.02 -6.53 -7.45
CA LEU A 164 18.59 -7.57 -8.31
C LEU A 164 19.95 -7.18 -8.93
N ARG A 165 20.16 -5.91 -9.28
CA ARG A 165 21.44 -5.47 -9.86
C ARG A 165 22.58 -5.58 -8.87
N HIS A 166 22.33 -5.30 -7.60
CA HIS A 166 23.39 -5.33 -6.59
C HIS A 166 23.77 -6.75 -6.15
N GLU A 167 22.86 -7.72 -6.20
CA GLU A 167 23.19 -9.13 -5.93
C GLU A 167 24.11 -9.74 -6.99
N ARG A 168 24.08 -9.23 -8.24
CA ARG A 168 24.93 -9.74 -9.33
C ARG A 168 26.34 -9.13 -9.36
N HIS A 169 26.58 -8.07 -8.59
CA HIS A 169 27.81 -7.28 -8.63
C HIS A 169 28.49 -7.13 -7.26
N GLY A 170 27.98 -7.79 -6.22
CA GLY A 170 28.59 -7.86 -4.89
C GLY A 170 29.11 -9.26 -4.61
#